data_AF-A0A496W4E4-F1
#
_entry.id   AF-A0A496W4E4-F1
#
_cell.length_a   1.000
_cell.length_b   1.000
_cell.length_c   1.000
_cell.angle_alpha   90.00
_cell.angle_beta   90.00
_cell.angle_gamma   90.00
#
_symmetry.space_group_name_H-M   'P 1'
#
loop_
_entity.id
_entity.type
_entity.pdbx_description
1 polymer ?
#
loop_
_entity_poly.entity_id
_entity_poly.type
_entity_poly.pdbx_seq_one_letter_code
_entity_poly.pdbx_strand_id
1 'polypeptide(L)'
;MRIGNHDAPPIGSTDPDILVWLDQEDYILITQDRSTIPGHWADYFAKEGHAPGVFYVHRKATLGQIIEELYLIWMVSSAEEHKNCQLSIPLK
;
A
#
# COMPACT_ATOMS: atom_id res chain seq x y z
N MET A 1 5.16 10.71 -6.28
CA MET A 1 4.11 10.74 -7.32
C MET A 1 2.76 11.01 -6.65
N ARG A 2 1.80 11.68 -7.30
CA ARG A 2 0.47 11.96 -6.73
C ARG A 2 -0.60 11.30 -7.61
N ILE A 3 -1.67 10.78 -7.01
CA ILE A 3 -2.85 10.28 -7.75
C ILE A 3 -3.38 11.42 -8.64
N GLY A 4 -3.67 11.12 -9.91
CA GLY A 4 -4.04 12.10 -10.94
C GLY A 4 -2.89 12.73 -11.73
N ASN A 5 -1.65 12.28 -11.56
CA ASN A 5 -0.54 12.58 -12.48
C ASN A 5 -0.65 11.74 -13.78
N HIS A 6 0.09 12.10 -14.82
CA HIS A 6 0.04 11.42 -16.14
C HIS A 6 0.25 9.90 -16.06
N ASP A 7 1.12 9.46 -15.16
CA ASP A 7 1.50 8.04 -14.99
C ASP A 7 0.82 7.37 -13.77
N ALA A 8 -0.17 8.02 -13.17
CA ALA A 8 -0.91 7.51 -12.02
C ALA A 8 -2.40 7.35 -12.36
N PRO A 9 -3.15 6.49 -11.64
CA PRO A 9 -4.58 6.37 -11.85
C PRO A 9 -5.28 7.72 -11.69
N PRO A 10 -6.32 8.00 -12.50
CA PRO A 10 -7.07 9.23 -12.41
C PRO A 10 -7.72 9.39 -11.03
N ILE A 11 -7.98 10.65 -10.66
CA ILE A 11 -8.74 10.92 -9.45
C ILE A 11 -10.13 10.28 -9.57
N GLY A 12 -10.52 9.50 -8.57
CA GLY A 12 -11.77 8.75 -8.56
C GLY A 12 -11.68 7.32 -9.07
N SER A 13 -10.47 6.83 -9.40
CA SER A 13 -10.23 5.39 -9.61
C SER A 13 -10.73 4.56 -8.42
N THR A 14 -11.25 3.38 -8.72
CA THR A 14 -11.75 2.47 -7.69
C THR A 14 -10.59 1.79 -6.95
N ASP A 15 -10.84 1.34 -5.71
CA ASP A 15 -9.83 0.62 -4.93
C ASP A 15 -9.23 -0.59 -5.67
N PRO A 16 -10.03 -1.45 -6.37
CA PRO A 16 -9.49 -2.51 -7.20
C PRO A 16 -8.57 -2.02 -8.34
N ASP A 17 -8.94 -0.93 -9.03
CA ASP A 17 -8.12 -0.40 -10.14
C ASP A 17 -6.78 0.12 -9.61
N ILE A 18 -6.77 0.72 -8.41
CA ILE A 18 -5.55 1.17 -7.75
C ILE A 18 -4.66 -0.04 -7.43
N LEU A 19 -5.21 -1.16 -6.93
CA LEU A 19 -4.44 -2.36 -6.64
C LEU A 19 -3.80 -2.97 -7.90
N VAL A 20 -4.54 -3.01 -9.02
CA VAL A 20 -3.99 -3.46 -10.32
C VAL A 20 -2.79 -2.60 -10.72
N TRP A 21 -2.93 -1.28 -10.63
CA TRP A 21 -1.86 -0.36 -11.01
C TRP A 21 -0.63 -0.49 -10.09
N LEU A 22 -0.83 -0.58 -8.78
CA LEU A 22 0.26 -0.75 -7.83
C LEU A 22 1.08 -2.03 -8.07
N ASP A 23 0.41 -3.10 -8.44
CA ASP A 23 1.03 -4.39 -8.74
C ASP A 23 1.84 -4.35 -10.04
N GLN A 24 1.42 -3.57 -11.03
CA GLN A 24 2.14 -3.36 -12.29
C GLN A 24 3.38 -2.47 -12.14
N GLU A 25 3.32 -1.49 -11.24
CA GLU A 25 4.38 -0.50 -11.01
C GLU A 25 5.32 -0.85 -9.84
N ASP A 26 5.18 -2.05 -9.26
CA ASP A 26 5.95 -2.53 -8.11
C ASP A 26 5.89 -1.57 -6.89
N TYR A 27 4.70 -1.02 -6.65
CA TYR A 27 4.45 -0.08 -5.56
C TYR A 27 3.77 -0.70 -4.34
N ILE A 28 4.07 -0.12 -3.18
CA ILE A 28 3.43 -0.44 -1.90
C ILE A 28 2.36 0.61 -1.62
N LEU A 29 1.16 0.16 -1.27
CA LEU A 29 0.08 1.03 -0.82
C LEU A 29 0.28 1.42 0.65
N ILE A 30 0.36 2.73 0.93
CA ILE A 30 0.28 3.24 2.30
C ILE A 30 -1.09 3.88 2.50
N THR A 31 -1.92 3.34 3.39
CA THR A 31 -3.32 3.75 3.52
C THR A 31 -3.85 3.70 4.96
N GLN A 32 -4.80 4.59 5.29
CA GLN A 32 -5.59 4.50 6.53
C GLN A 32 -6.88 3.71 6.34
N ASP A 33 -7.22 3.35 5.11
CA ASP A 33 -8.43 2.61 4.80
C ASP A 33 -8.27 1.15 5.22
N ARG A 34 -8.87 0.81 6.35
CA ARG A 34 -8.97 -0.57 6.86
C ARG A 34 -10.37 -1.15 6.64
N SER A 35 -11.24 -0.39 5.98
CA SER A 35 -12.64 -0.75 5.73
C SER A 35 -12.79 -1.50 4.41
N THR A 36 -12.17 -1.00 3.33
CA THR A 36 -12.38 -1.55 1.98
C THR A 36 -11.15 -2.31 1.48
N ILE A 37 -9.95 -1.76 1.70
CA ILE A 37 -8.69 -2.30 1.16
C ILE A 37 -8.43 -3.77 1.55
N PRO A 38 -8.63 -4.23 2.80
CA PRO A 38 -8.39 -5.64 3.13
C PRO A 38 -9.23 -6.61 2.29
N GLY A 39 -10.48 -6.23 1.98
CA GLY A 39 -11.38 -7.03 1.15
C GLY A 39 -10.92 -7.05 -0.31
N HIS A 40 -10.70 -5.87 -0.89
CA HIS A 40 -10.22 -5.75 -2.26
C HIS A 40 -8.87 -6.44 -2.49
N TRP A 41 -7.96 -6.36 -1.50
CA TRP A 41 -6.68 -7.07 -1.55
C TRP A 41 -6.86 -8.58 -1.53
N ALA A 42 -7.74 -9.11 -0.68
CA ALA A 42 -8.01 -10.54 -0.61
C ALA A 42 -8.63 -11.08 -1.90
N ASP A 43 -9.58 -10.34 -2.48
CA ASP A 43 -10.20 -10.66 -3.76
C ASP A 43 -9.17 -10.66 -4.89
N TYR A 44 -8.28 -9.66 -4.90
CA TYR A 44 -7.18 -9.55 -5.88
C TYR A 44 -6.20 -10.72 -5.75
N PHE A 45 -5.72 -11.00 -4.54
CA PHE A 45 -4.78 -12.08 -4.26
C PHE A 45 -5.36 -13.46 -4.63
N ALA A 46 -6.64 -13.70 -4.34
CA ALA A 46 -7.32 -14.94 -4.71
C ALA A 46 -7.43 -15.13 -6.23
N LYS A 47 -7.49 -14.02 -6.99
CA LYS A 47 -7.62 -14.01 -8.45
C LYS A 47 -6.28 -14.16 -9.16
N GLU A 48 -5.26 -13.41 -8.74
CA GLU A 48 -3.96 -13.32 -9.43
C GLU A 48 -2.87 -14.21 -8.81
N GLY A 49 -3.05 -14.68 -7.57
CA GLY A 49 -2.03 -15.45 -6.83
C GLY A 49 -0.86 -14.61 -6.29
N HIS A 50 -0.88 -13.30 -6.54
CA HIS A 50 -0.02 -12.30 -5.94
C HIS A 50 -0.81 -11.00 -5.72
N ALA A 51 -0.27 -10.09 -4.92
CA ALA A 51 -0.86 -8.79 -4.64
C ALA A 51 0.22 -7.78 -4.18
N PRO A 52 -0.02 -6.48 -4.39
CA PRO A 52 0.89 -5.44 -3.94
C PRO A 52 1.00 -5.42 -2.41
N GLY A 53 2.13 -4.94 -1.89
CA GLY A 53 2.29 -4.72 -0.46
C GLY A 53 1.33 -3.64 0.05
N VAL A 54 0.80 -3.80 1.27
CA VAL A 54 -0.07 -2.80 1.90
C VAL A 54 0.38 -2.48 3.31
N PHE A 55 0.70 -1.22 3.56
CA PHE A 55 1.02 -0.67 4.88
C PHE A 55 -0.14 0.17 5.39
N TYR A 56 -0.80 -0.34 6.44
CA TYR A 56 -1.87 0.36 7.10
C TYR A 56 -1.36 1.30 8.19
N VAL A 57 -1.56 2.59 8.00
CA VAL A 57 -1.19 3.60 8.99
C VAL A 57 -2.18 3.62 10.16
N HIS A 58 -1.65 3.63 11.39
CA HIS A 58 -2.45 3.81 12.59
C HIS A 58 -3.11 5.20 12.60
N ARG A 59 -4.42 5.27 12.83
CA ARG A 59 -5.18 6.56 12.89
C ARG A 59 -4.64 7.58 13.90
N LYS A 60 -3.92 7.12 14.93
CA LYS A 60 -3.33 7.96 15.98
C LYS A 60 -1.85 8.28 15.74
N ALA A 61 -1.22 7.69 14.72
CA ALA A 61 0.17 7.94 14.41
C ALA A 61 0.32 9.36 13.85
N THR A 62 1.34 10.07 14.33
CA THR A 62 1.69 11.37 13.77
C THR A 62 2.41 11.16 12.43
N LEU A 63 2.38 12.18 11.57
CA LEU A 63 3.12 12.12 10.31
C LEU A 63 4.62 11.86 10.54
N GLY A 64 5.21 12.44 11.60
CA GLY A 64 6.60 12.20 11.98
C GLY A 64 6.88 10.72 12.26
N GLN A 65 6.03 10.07 13.07
CA GLN A 65 6.16 8.64 13.37
C GLN A 65 6.04 7.77 12.11
N ILE A 66 5.13 8.14 11.19
CA ILE A 66 4.95 7.42 9.93
C ILE A 66 6.19 7.56 9.05
N ILE A 67 6.76 8.77 8.93
CA ILE A 67 7.96 9.03 8.14
C ILE A 67 9.16 8.28 8.73
N GLU A 68 9.35 8.34 10.05
CA GLU A 68 10.44 7.62 10.74
C GLU A 68 10.35 6.12 10.49
N GLU A 69 9.16 5.53 10.62
CA GLU A 69 8.95 4.10 10.37
C GLU A 69 9.25 3.72 8.92
N LEU A 70 8.71 4.49 7.95
CA LEU A 70 8.95 4.23 6.53
C LEU A 70 10.43 4.34 6.18
N TYR A 71 11.14 5.29 6.80
CA TYR A 71 12.58 5.44 6.64
C TYR A 71 13.33 4.21 7.19
N LEU A 72 12.96 3.70 8.36
CA LEU A 72 13.55 2.49 8.93
C LEU A 72 13.32 1.26 8.04
N ILE A 73 12.07 1.03 7.59
CA ILE A 73 11.72 -0.08 6.69
C ILE A 73 12.57 0.03 5.41
N TRP A 74 12.63 1.20 4.80
CA TRP A 74 13.38 1.41 3.56
C TRP A 74 14.90 1.17 3.71
N MET A 75 15.48 1.46 4.87
CA MET A 75 16.90 1.20 5.11
C MET A 75 17.25 -0.29 5.20
N VAL A 76 16.32 -1.15 5.60
CA VAL A 76 16.60 -2.55 5.94
C VAL A 76 15.98 -3.56 4.98
N SER A 77 15.17 -3.10 4.01
CA SER A 77 14.40 -3.98 3.14
C SER A 77 14.10 -3.35 1.78
N SER A 78 13.83 -4.20 0.81
CA SER A 78 13.36 -3.79 -0.52
C SER A 78 11.83 -3.82 -0.64
N ALA A 79 11.29 -3.14 -1.67
CA ALA A 79 9.85 -3.17 -1.95
C ALA A 79 9.35 -4.59 -2.28
N GLU A 80 10.18 -5.38 -2.97
CA GLU A 80 9.90 -6.77 -3.34
C GLU A 80 9.64 -7.67 -2.13
N GLU A 81 10.35 -7.45 -1.02
CA GLU A 81 10.16 -8.20 0.23
C GLU A 81 8.79 -7.98 0.86
N HIS A 82 8.08 -6.93 0.45
CA HIS A 82 6.78 -6.55 0.97
C HIS A 82 5.63 -6.93 0.03
N LYS A 83 5.92 -7.51 -1.15
CA LYS A 83 4.88 -8.10 -1.99
C LYS A 83 4.14 -9.19 -1.22
N ASN A 84 2.85 -9.33 -1.50
CA ASN A 84 1.97 -10.29 -0.84
C ASN A 84 1.84 -10.10 0.69
N CYS A 85 2.32 -8.99 1.24
CA CYS A 85 2.31 -8.73 2.68
C CYS A 85 1.44 -7.52 3.06
N GLN A 86 0.78 -7.65 4.21
CA GLN A 86 0.01 -6.57 4.83
C GLN A 86 0.60 -6.25 6.21
N LEU A 87 1.01 -5.01 6.43
CA LEU A 87 1.63 -4.55 7.69
C LEU A 87 0.87 -3.37 8.28
N SER A 88 0.99 -3.16 9.59
CA SER A 88 0.48 -1.96 10.26
C SER A 88 1.66 -1.13 10.76
N ILE A 89 1.69 0.15 10.40
CA ILE A 89 2.75 1.07 10.81
C ILE A 89 2.20 2.20 11.71
N PRO A 90 2.95 2.65 12.73
CA PRO A 90 4.25 2.13 13.18
C PRO A 90 4.16 0.69 13.70
N LEU A 91 5.19 -0.13 13.47
CA LEU A 91 5.28 -1.47 14.05
C LEU A 91 5.43 -1.29 15.56
N LYS A 92 4.40 -1.68 16.32
CA LYS A 92 4.39 -1.54 17.79
C LYS A 92 5.43 -2.41 18.46
#